data_AF-A0A7S0IU12-F1
#
_entry.id   AF-A0A7S0IU12-F1
#
_cell.length_a   1.000
_cell.length_b   1.000
_cell.length_c   1.000
_cell.angle_alpha   90.00
_cell.angle_beta   90.00
_cell.angle_gamma   90.00
#
_symmetry.space_group_name_H-M   'P 1'
#
loop_
_entity.id
_entity.type
_entity.pdbx_description
1 polymer ?
#
loop_
_entity_poly.entity_id
_entity_poly.type
_entity_poly.pdbx_seq_one_letter_code
_entity_poly.pdbx_strand_id
1 'polypeptide(L)'
;WKLSRNRLVYVPGFKHEYSNLGYCALGLIIAKVWGDYQWSTSMTYGSAVRALLLSPASITPEEMYLGANKPTSSEAIGDCQSKCGSDGLWPGESDPGQMARMDAAGGWVASASALMKLVVATFEPHCTTDCLLSTASQAAIKENP
;
A
#
# COMPACT_ATOMS: atom_id res chain seq x y z
N TRP A 1 -9.82 12.81 7.02
CA TRP A 1 -9.09 13.77 6.16
C TRP A 1 -10.07 14.64 5.39
N LYS A 2 -9.97 15.97 5.51
CA LYS A 2 -10.86 16.95 4.86
C LYS A 2 -10.02 17.67 3.81
N LEU A 3 -10.34 17.53 2.53
CA LEU A 3 -9.79 18.40 1.47
C LEU A 3 -10.33 19.82 1.72
N SER A 4 -9.75 20.55 2.66
CA SER A 4 -9.83 22.00 2.63
C SER A 4 -8.97 22.48 1.46
N ARG A 5 -9.36 23.59 0.82
CA ARG A 5 -8.61 24.23 -0.27
C ARG A 5 -7.30 24.83 0.24
N ASN A 6 -6.42 24.01 0.80
CA ASN A 6 -5.13 24.43 1.29
C ASN A 6 -4.27 24.71 0.06
N ARG A 7 -3.82 25.96 -0.08
CA ARG A 7 -2.87 26.32 -1.13
C ARG A 7 -1.56 25.59 -0.87
N LEU A 8 -0.92 25.14 -1.94
CA LEU A 8 0.45 24.63 -1.84
C LEU A 8 1.35 25.74 -1.31
N VAL A 9 2.14 25.42 -0.28
CA VAL A 9 3.10 26.36 0.32
C VAL A 9 4.30 26.57 -0.61
N TYR A 10 4.65 25.55 -1.40
CA TYR A 10 5.75 25.57 -2.35
C TYR A 10 5.28 25.10 -3.73
N VAL A 11 6.00 25.51 -4.78
CA VAL A 11 5.81 24.99 -6.12
C VAL A 11 6.25 23.51 -6.15
N PRO A 12 5.51 22.60 -6.81
CA PRO A 12 5.91 21.20 -6.92
C PRO A 12 7.35 21.04 -7.44
N GLY A 13 8.12 20.16 -6.79
CA GLY A 13 9.54 19.91 -7.12
C GLY A 13 10.55 20.87 -6.46
N PHE A 14 10.10 21.92 -5.76
CA PHE A 14 11.00 22.86 -5.08
C PHE A 14 11.65 22.29 -3.81
N LYS A 15 10.88 21.51 -3.05
CA LYS A 15 11.30 20.95 -1.75
C LYS A 15 10.67 19.59 -1.54
N HIS A 16 11.42 18.67 -0.94
CA HIS A 16 10.90 17.39 -0.47
C HIS A 16 10.15 17.55 0.87
N GLU A 17 8.91 17.08 0.92
CA GLU A 17 8.12 16.93 2.14
C GLU A 17 7.34 15.61 2.10
N TYR A 18 7.48 14.79 3.15
CA TYR A 18 6.78 13.52 3.26
C TYR A 18 5.26 13.73 3.25
N SER A 19 4.54 12.91 2.49
CA SER A 19 3.10 13.10 2.29
C SER A 19 2.35 11.78 2.10
N ASN A 20 1.72 11.30 3.17
CA ASN A 20 0.73 10.21 3.09
C ASN A 20 -0.38 10.54 2.08
N LEU A 21 -0.78 11.82 2.00
CA LEU A 21 -1.73 12.27 1.00
C LEU A 21 -1.23 12.02 -0.43
N GLY A 22 0.04 12.30 -0.70
CA GLY A 22 0.65 12.07 -2.01
C GLY A 22 0.52 10.61 -2.42
N TYR A 23 0.83 9.67 -1.52
CA TYR A 23 0.63 8.25 -1.77
C TYR A 23 -0.84 7.85 -1.94
N CYS A 24 -1.77 8.40 -1.15
CA CYS A 24 -3.21 8.20 -1.37
C CYS A 24 -3.65 8.67 -2.77
N ALA A 25 -3.16 9.82 -3.24
CA ALA A 25 -3.44 10.31 -4.57
C ALA A 25 -2.86 9.40 -5.67
N LEU A 26 -1.66 8.85 -5.47
CA LEU A 26 -1.09 7.83 -6.36
C LEU A 26 -1.95 6.56 -6.40
N GLY A 27 -2.51 6.12 -5.27
CA GLY A 27 -3.47 5.02 -5.22
C GLY A 27 -4.70 5.24 -6.11
N LEU A 28 -5.26 6.46 -6.12
CA LEU A 28 -6.37 6.83 -7.00
C LEU A 28 -5.98 6.80 -8.48
N ILE A 29 -4.76 7.27 -8.81
CA ILE A 29 -4.24 7.23 -10.17
C ILE A 29 -4.09 5.77 -10.64
N ILE A 30 -3.51 4.91 -9.81
CA ILE A 30 -3.36 3.48 -10.11
C ILE A 30 -4.73 2.83 -10.35
N ALA A 31 -5.70 3.06 -9.46
CA ALA A 31 -7.05 2.52 -9.61
C ALA A 31 -7.72 2.96 -10.92
N LYS A 32 -7.56 4.25 -11.29
CA LYS A 32 -8.10 4.79 -12.54
C LYS A 32 -7.44 4.18 -13.77
N VAL A 33 -6.11 4.16 -13.82
CA VAL A 33 -5.34 3.61 -14.96
C VAL A 33 -5.61 2.11 -15.12
N TRP A 34 -5.67 1.37 -14.02
CA TRP A 34 -6.02 -0.05 -14.05
C TRP A 34 -7.46 -0.29 -14.49
N GLY A 35 -8.40 0.52 -14.02
CA GLY A 35 -9.79 0.50 -14.46
C GLY A 35 -9.93 0.71 -15.96
N ASP A 36 -9.22 1.70 -16.51
CA ASP A 36 -9.22 1.97 -17.95
C ASP A 36 -8.64 0.79 -18.74
N TYR A 37 -7.53 0.21 -18.28
CA TYR A 37 -6.90 -0.96 -18.90
C TYR A 37 -7.83 -2.18 -18.90
N GLN A 38 -8.60 -2.37 -17.82
CA GLN A 38 -9.56 -3.47 -17.67
C GLN A 38 -10.96 -3.15 -18.21
N TRP A 39 -11.15 -1.97 -18.82
CA TRP A 39 -12.45 -1.46 -19.28
C TRP A 39 -13.55 -1.55 -18.19
N SER A 40 -13.20 -1.19 -16.96
CA SER A 40 -14.06 -1.32 -15.78
C SER A 40 -13.99 -0.09 -14.88
N THR A 41 -15.16 0.39 -14.43
CA THR A 41 -15.29 1.52 -13.51
C THR A 41 -15.25 1.11 -12.04
N SER A 42 -15.14 -0.19 -11.74
CA SER A 42 -15.19 -0.73 -10.38
C SER A 42 -13.83 -1.21 -9.86
N MET A 43 -12.74 -0.90 -10.56
CA MET A 43 -11.39 -1.29 -10.12
C MET A 43 -10.92 -0.45 -8.94
N THR A 44 -10.21 -1.10 -8.02
CA THR A 44 -9.64 -0.47 -6.83
C THR A 44 -8.12 -0.54 -6.86
N TYR A 45 -7.46 0.31 -6.08
CA TYR A 45 -6.01 0.23 -5.88
C TYR A 45 -5.59 -1.17 -5.40
N GLY A 46 -6.31 -1.71 -4.41
CA GLY A 46 -6.03 -3.04 -3.87
C GLY A 46 -6.18 -4.16 -4.90
N SER A 47 -7.17 -4.09 -5.81
CA SER A 47 -7.30 -5.09 -6.88
C SER A 47 -6.17 -5.00 -7.90
N ALA A 48 -5.71 -3.79 -8.23
CA ALA A 48 -4.56 -3.58 -9.09
C ALA A 48 -3.27 -4.17 -8.47
N VAL A 49 -2.99 -3.85 -7.20
CA VAL A 49 -1.79 -4.38 -6.50
C VAL A 49 -1.82 -5.90 -6.41
N ARG A 50 -2.97 -6.50 -6.09
CA ARG A 50 -3.08 -7.97 -6.05
C ARG A 50 -2.80 -8.59 -7.41
N ALA A 51 -3.38 -8.05 -8.48
CA ALA A 51 -3.25 -8.59 -9.82
C ALA A 51 -1.84 -8.39 -10.41
N LEU A 52 -1.24 -7.23 -10.17
CA LEU A 52 0.01 -6.82 -10.82
C LEU A 52 1.27 -7.13 -10.01
N LEU A 53 1.16 -7.23 -8.68
CA LEU A 53 2.32 -7.43 -7.80
C LEU A 53 2.20 -8.71 -6.98
N LEU A 54 1.14 -8.85 -6.17
CA LEU A 54 1.11 -9.92 -5.16
C LEU A 54 0.93 -11.31 -5.79
N SER A 55 0.00 -11.46 -6.73
CA SER A 55 -0.23 -12.74 -7.40
C SER A 55 0.99 -13.18 -8.22
N PRO A 56 1.60 -12.32 -9.04
CA PRO A 56 2.87 -12.65 -9.71
C PRO A 56 4.02 -12.99 -8.74
N ALA A 57 4.09 -12.36 -7.57
CA ALA A 57 5.06 -12.66 -6.52
C ALA A 57 4.74 -13.94 -5.70
N SER A 58 3.69 -14.69 -6.05
CA SER A 58 3.23 -15.86 -5.29
C SER A 58 2.93 -15.55 -3.81
N ILE A 59 2.35 -14.37 -3.56
CA ILE A 59 1.88 -13.92 -2.25
C ILE A 59 0.37 -14.12 -2.17
N THR A 60 -0.08 -14.87 -1.16
CA THR A 60 -1.51 -15.17 -0.98
C THR A 60 -2.25 -14.06 -0.21
N PRO A 61 -3.59 -14.00 -0.28
CA PRO A 61 -4.38 -13.05 0.50
C PRO A 61 -4.21 -13.18 2.03
N GLU A 62 -3.82 -14.36 2.52
CA GLU A 62 -3.54 -14.59 3.95
C GLU A 62 -2.15 -14.06 4.35
N GLU A 63 -1.21 -14.03 3.41
CA GLU A 63 0.15 -13.53 3.62
C GLU A 63 0.23 -12.00 3.52
N MET A 64 -0.56 -11.37 2.65
CA MET A 64 -0.58 -9.91 2.50
C MET A 64 -1.95 -9.40 2.03
N TYR A 65 -2.53 -8.47 2.78
CA TYR A 65 -3.86 -7.92 2.54
C TYR A 65 -3.98 -6.47 3.00
N LEU A 66 -5.04 -5.78 2.57
CA LEU A 66 -5.36 -4.44 3.07
C LEU A 66 -6.04 -4.57 4.43
N GLY A 67 -5.47 -3.92 5.44
CA GLY A 67 -6.00 -3.87 6.79
C GLY A 67 -7.36 -3.17 6.84
N ALA A 68 -8.21 -3.63 7.76
CA ALA A 68 -9.54 -3.08 7.97
C ALA A 68 -9.58 -2.16 9.19
N ASN A 69 -10.56 -1.24 9.21
CA ASN A 69 -10.81 -0.37 10.38
C ASN A 69 -11.29 -1.19 11.60
N LYS A 70 -11.83 -2.39 11.36
CA LYS A 70 -12.27 -3.33 12.38
C LYS A 70 -11.47 -4.62 12.21
N PRO A 71 -11.04 -5.27 13.30
CA PRO A 71 -10.29 -6.51 13.19
C PRO A 71 -11.17 -7.58 12.52
N THR A 72 -10.59 -8.30 11.56
CA THR A 72 -11.14 -9.57 11.09
C THR A 72 -10.87 -10.67 12.13
N SER A 73 -11.60 -11.79 12.08
CA SER A 73 -11.39 -12.92 13.00
C SER A 73 -9.98 -13.52 12.94
N SER A 74 -9.26 -13.34 11.83
CA SER A 74 -7.84 -13.72 11.65
C SER A 74 -6.84 -12.71 12.20
N GLU A 75 -7.21 -11.43 12.27
CA GLU A 75 -6.41 -10.33 12.83
C GLU A 75 -6.62 -10.18 14.34
N ALA A 76 -7.78 -10.60 14.84
CA ALA A 76 -8.12 -10.72 16.24
C ALA A 76 -7.35 -11.88 16.88
N ILE A 77 -6.02 -11.82 16.84
CA ILE A 77 -5.19 -12.60 17.74
C ILE A 77 -5.64 -12.18 19.15
N GLY A 78 -6.04 -13.16 19.97
CA GLY A 78 -6.64 -13.00 21.29
C GLY A 78 -5.74 -12.37 22.36
N ASP A 79 -4.81 -11.49 21.96
CA ASP A 79 -3.80 -10.87 22.82
C ASP A 79 -3.55 -9.39 22.42
N CYS A 80 -4.65 -8.66 22.22
CA CYS A 80 -4.68 -7.21 21.99
C CYS A 80 -4.35 -6.40 23.27
N GLN A 81 -3.83 -7.02 24.34
CA GLN A 81 -3.53 -6.32 25.59
C GLN A 81 -2.25 -5.47 25.53
N SER A 82 -1.30 -5.75 24.62
CA SER A 82 0.01 -5.05 24.58
C SER A 82 0.35 -4.37 23.26
N LYS A 83 -0.46 -4.56 22.21
CA LYS A 83 -0.18 -4.11 20.82
C LYS A 83 -1.23 -3.19 20.22
N CYS A 84 -2.30 -2.96 20.96
CA CYS A 84 -3.39 -2.08 20.56
C CYS A 84 -3.04 -0.63 20.93
N GLY A 85 -3.78 0.36 20.40
CA GLY A 85 -3.49 1.78 20.62
C GLY A 85 -3.37 2.13 22.12
N SER A 86 -2.93 3.33 22.46
CA SER A 86 -2.77 3.76 23.86
C SER A 86 -4.04 3.66 24.72
N ASP A 87 -5.20 3.41 24.11
CA ASP A 87 -6.51 3.19 24.72
C ASP A 87 -6.95 1.72 24.76
N GLY A 88 -6.10 0.77 24.38
CA GLY A 88 -6.38 -0.67 24.40
C GLY A 88 -7.35 -1.13 23.31
N LEU A 89 -7.72 -0.25 22.37
CA LEU A 89 -8.56 -0.57 21.23
C LEU A 89 -7.70 -0.94 20.02
N TRP A 90 -8.26 -1.74 19.11
CA TRP A 90 -7.64 -2.00 17.82
C TRP A 90 -7.16 -0.66 17.22
N PRO A 91 -5.95 -0.54 16.66
CA PRO A 91 -5.42 0.76 16.20
C PRO A 91 -6.35 1.52 15.23
N GLY A 92 -7.25 0.82 14.52
CA GLY A 92 -8.27 1.42 13.65
C GLY A 92 -9.60 1.81 14.33
N GLU A 93 -9.78 1.49 15.61
CA GLU A 93 -10.97 1.79 16.42
C GLU A 93 -10.76 3.06 17.27
N SER A 94 -9.51 3.31 17.70
CA SER A 94 -9.10 4.47 18.52
C SER A 94 -8.84 5.75 17.74
N ASP A 95 -8.42 5.61 16.48
CA ASP A 95 -8.26 6.73 15.55
C ASP A 95 -9.35 6.66 14.46
N PRO A 96 -10.25 7.67 14.36
CA PRO A 96 -11.21 7.77 13.25
C PRO A 96 -10.54 8.00 11.89
N GLY A 97 -9.20 8.03 11.83
CA GLY A 97 -8.37 7.86 10.64
C GLY A 97 -8.56 6.49 10.00
N GLN A 98 -9.69 6.33 9.30
CA GLN A 98 -10.05 5.14 8.53
C GLN A 98 -8.82 4.56 7.80
N MET A 99 -8.24 3.47 8.30
CA MET A 99 -7.21 2.67 7.62
C MET A 99 -7.60 2.37 6.18
N ALA A 100 -8.90 2.15 5.92
CA ALA A 100 -9.47 1.99 4.58
C ALA A 100 -9.22 3.19 3.63
N ARG A 101 -8.93 4.39 4.15
CA ARG A 101 -8.58 5.60 3.37
C ARG A 101 -7.07 5.81 3.24
N MET A 102 -6.27 5.00 3.91
CA MET A 102 -4.80 5.02 3.86
C MET A 102 -4.24 3.76 3.17
N ASP A 103 -5.09 3.05 2.40
CA ASP A 103 -4.75 1.83 1.68
C ASP A 103 -3.41 1.94 0.93
N ALA A 104 -3.23 2.98 0.13
CA ALA A 104 -2.01 3.20 -0.66
C ALA A 104 -0.83 3.81 0.12
N ALA A 105 -1.08 4.46 1.25
CA ALA A 105 -0.05 5.16 2.03
C ALA A 105 0.56 4.28 3.14
N GLY A 106 -0.13 3.22 3.56
CA GLY A 106 0.36 2.33 4.62
C GLY A 106 -0.66 1.29 5.09
N GLY A 107 -1.70 1.01 4.31
CA GLY A 107 -2.79 0.13 4.74
C GLY A 107 -2.55 -1.36 4.53
N TRP A 108 -1.34 -1.79 4.13
CA TRP A 108 -1.05 -3.21 3.92
C TRP A 108 -0.57 -3.89 5.20
N VAL A 109 -1.20 -5.01 5.53
CA VAL A 109 -0.76 -5.96 6.55
C VAL A 109 -0.09 -7.12 5.82
N ALA A 110 1.12 -7.50 6.25
CA ALA A 110 1.92 -8.51 5.57
C ALA A 110 2.71 -9.35 6.58
N SER A 111 2.90 -10.64 6.29
CA SER A 111 3.92 -11.45 6.95
C SER A 111 5.32 -11.03 6.49
N ALA A 112 6.34 -11.31 7.30
CA ALA A 112 7.72 -11.08 6.90
C ALA A 112 8.11 -11.89 5.63
N SER A 113 7.55 -13.10 5.46
CA SER A 113 7.77 -13.91 4.26
C SER A 113 7.18 -13.25 3.01
N ALA A 114 5.99 -12.64 3.11
CA ALA A 114 5.36 -11.93 2.01
C ALA A 114 6.20 -10.75 1.53
N LEU A 115 6.74 -9.96 2.46
CA LEU A 115 7.62 -8.83 2.13
C LEU A 115 8.88 -9.31 1.41
N MET A 116 9.49 -10.40 1.87
CA MET A 116 10.68 -10.95 1.22
C MET A 116 10.38 -11.53 -0.17
N LYS A 117 9.24 -12.21 -0.34
CA LYS A 117 8.77 -12.66 -1.68
C LYS A 117 8.64 -11.48 -2.64
N LEU A 118 8.06 -10.36 -2.19
CA LEU A 118 7.92 -9.17 -3.00
C LEU A 118 9.28 -8.61 -3.41
N VAL A 119 10.23 -8.49 -2.48
CA VAL A 119 11.59 -8.00 -2.77
C VAL A 119 12.29 -8.91 -3.79
N VAL A 120 12.24 -10.23 -3.58
CA VAL A 120 12.86 -11.22 -4.46
C VAL A 120 12.28 -11.17 -5.87
N ALA A 121 10.96 -11.02 -6.01
CA ALA A 121 10.30 -10.94 -7.30
C ALA A 121 10.55 -9.60 -8.02
N THR A 122 10.92 -8.55 -7.28
CA THR A 122 10.97 -7.16 -7.79
C THR A 122 12.37 -6.72 -8.19
N PHE A 123 13.40 -7.09 -7.44
CA PHE A 123 14.73 -6.50 -7.57
C PHE A 123 15.82 -7.51 -7.94
N GLU A 124 16.66 -7.13 -8.89
CA GLU A 124 17.93 -7.79 -9.15
C GLU A 124 18.87 -7.68 -7.93
N PRO A 125 19.70 -8.71 -7.63
CA PRO A 125 19.94 -9.91 -8.45
C PRO A 125 18.98 -11.07 -8.17
N HIS A 126 17.92 -10.87 -7.38
CA HIS A 126 17.07 -11.96 -6.89
C HIS A 126 16.03 -12.44 -7.90
N CYS A 127 15.55 -11.55 -8.77
CA CYS A 127 14.86 -11.91 -10.00
C CYS A 127 15.84 -11.77 -11.17
N THR A 128 15.96 -12.80 -12.03
CA THR A 128 16.97 -12.83 -13.12
C THR A 128 16.39 -12.91 -14.52
N THR A 129 15.20 -13.50 -14.69
CA THR A 129 14.56 -13.64 -16.02
C THR A 129 13.15 -13.07 -16.08
N ASP A 130 12.46 -13.00 -14.94
CA ASP A 130 11.05 -12.60 -14.84
C ASP A 130 10.82 -11.64 -13.68
N CYS A 131 11.63 -10.58 -13.60
CA CYS A 131 11.41 -9.52 -12.62
C CYS A 131 10.05 -8.84 -12.84
N LEU A 132 9.34 -8.53 -11.75
CA LEU A 132 8.09 -7.75 -11.81
C LEU A 132 8.31 -6.35 -12.35
N LEU A 133 9.48 -5.78 -12.11
CA LEU A 133 9.86 -4.46 -12.58
C LEU A 133 11.00 -4.56 -13.58
N SER A 134 10.90 -3.77 -14.66
CA SER A 134 12.00 -3.57 -15.59
C SER A 134 13.22 -2.98 -14.89
N THR A 135 14.42 -3.24 -15.41
CA THR A 135 15.68 -2.68 -14.87
C THR A 135 15.62 -1.14 -14.79
N ALA A 136 14.97 -0.47 -15.76
CA ALA A 136 14.77 0.98 -15.74
C ALA A 136 13.88 1.43 -14.57
N SER A 137 12.79 0.71 -14.29
CA SER A 137 11.92 0.99 -13.13
C SER A 137 12.64 0.73 -11.81
N GLN A 138 13.45 -0.33 -11.73
CA GLN A 138 14.25 -0.63 -10.54
C GLN A 138 15.31 0.47 -10.27
N ALA A 139 15.96 0.97 -11.33
CA ALA A 139 16.93 2.08 -11.23
C ALA A 139 16.25 3.37 -10.73
N ALA A 140 15.10 3.73 -11.30
CA ALA A 140 14.36 4.93 -10.93
C ALA A 140 13.96 4.97 -9.43
N ILE A 141 13.64 3.80 -8.86
CA ILE A 141 13.35 3.65 -7.42
C ILE A 141 14.61 3.82 -6.57
N LYS A 142 15.76 3.30 -7.02
CA LYS A 142 17.04 3.37 -6.27
C LYS A 142 17.67 4.77 -6.27
N GLU A 143 17.47 5.53 -7.33
CA GLU A 143 18.12 6.84 -7.54
C GLU A 143 17.42 8.00 -6.82
N ASN A 144 16.22 7.79 -6.26
CA ASN A 144 15.44 8.83 -5.58
C ASN A 144 15.06 8.41 -4.14
N PRO A 145 16.03 8.29 -3.20
CA PRO A 145 15.74 8.02 -1.79
C PRO A 145 15.14 9.22 -1.05
#